data_AF-A0AAU7JNU7-F1
#
_entry.id   AF-A0AAU7JNU7-F1
#
_cell.length_a   1.000
_cell.length_b   1.000
_cell.length_c   1.000
_cell.angle_alpha   90.00
_cell.angle_beta   90.00
_cell.angle_gamma   90.00
#
_symmetry.space_group_name_H-M   'P 1'
#
loop_
_entity.id
_entity.type
_entity.pdbx_description
1 polymer ?
#
loop_
_entity_poly.entity_id
_entity_poly.type
_entity_poly.pdbx_seq_one_letter_code
_entity_poly.pdbx_strand_id
1 'polypeptide(L)'
;MFISRRRRSGSVAVNPNLLAIPDSTNYTKSGSSYLAYASPWGKGALVQGTDFTDTITVDTVNFPNNTAIAMSWPATPAASGVYGYMAVSFGNYDGGAPSVAVTPVQVDALTTFSQSWNVTVGSGDYGGLTEFYLTTTSGQDTFKTHEIGFFFHPSAAVISYFNSATLVGSHVNGGVTWNCRQIADGVTGRDVMFMASGNVDVASCTLDIKSALAFLKTNSVITGSEWVNGAALGSEPRSGAGSMTINSLSYTLSGSAVTNLAGTSIAAAPWSPLGNATVINGGLATQAIKETATTADHIVRAGVSKAASVKSYRLQFDAKPDLGRSWVQINSYNSTFGAGARGNFNLSGAGVLGDFYAYGTFVSNAKSILALANGYYRCTMEWTHDDDTVINLDIMPGTADDTSNYLGDVTKGVTIANVRLYEIP
;
A
#
# COMPACT_ATOMS: atom_id res chain seq x y z
N MET A 1 -42.13 -3.25 -63.73
CA MET A 1 -41.14 -2.18 -63.46
C MET A 1 -40.90 -2.13 -61.96
N PHE A 2 -39.87 -2.82 -61.46
CA PHE A 2 -39.53 -2.85 -60.03
C PHE A 2 -38.52 -1.74 -59.73
N ILE A 3 -38.93 -0.74 -58.94
CA ILE A 3 -38.06 0.35 -58.48
C ILE A 3 -37.22 -0.19 -57.31
N SER A 4 -35.99 -0.57 -57.61
CA SER A 4 -34.96 -0.86 -56.61
C SER A 4 -34.57 0.42 -55.87
N ARG A 5 -35.09 0.59 -54.64
CA ARG A 5 -34.63 1.65 -53.73
C ARG A 5 -33.29 1.22 -53.14
N ARG A 6 -32.17 1.69 -53.72
CA ARG A 6 -30.86 1.69 -53.07
C ARG A 6 -30.95 2.51 -51.78
N ARG A 7 -30.94 1.83 -50.62
CA ARG A 7 -30.66 2.47 -49.33
C ARG A 7 -29.26 3.09 -49.43
N ARG A 8 -29.18 4.43 -49.41
CA ARG A 8 -27.91 5.13 -49.19
C ARG A 8 -27.44 4.76 -47.78
N SER A 9 -26.34 4.02 -47.71
CA SER A 9 -25.53 3.89 -46.50
C SER A 9 -25.13 5.31 -46.09
N GLY A 10 -25.80 5.85 -45.08
CA GLY A 10 -25.38 7.09 -44.45
C GLY A 10 -24.08 6.80 -43.70
N SER A 11 -23.00 7.51 -44.01
CA SER A 11 -21.77 7.44 -43.23
C SER A 11 -22.10 7.89 -41.82
N VAL A 12 -22.01 6.98 -40.85
CA VAL A 12 -22.07 7.35 -39.43
C VAL A 12 -20.85 8.23 -39.19
N ALA A 13 -21.08 9.49 -38.79
CA ALA A 13 -20.00 10.38 -38.43
C ALA A 13 -19.25 9.76 -37.24
N VAL A 14 -17.99 9.38 -37.45
CA VAL A 14 -17.12 8.86 -36.39
C VAL A 14 -16.85 10.03 -35.45
N ASN A 15 -17.21 9.89 -34.17
CA ASN A 15 -16.85 10.89 -33.16
C ASN A 15 -15.31 10.88 -33.01
N PRO A 16 -14.60 11.96 -33.40
CA PRO A 16 -13.13 11.97 -33.39
C PRO A 16 -12.54 11.89 -31.98
N ASN A 17 -13.36 12.09 -30.94
CA ASN A 17 -12.93 12.06 -29.55
C ASN A 17 -12.94 10.64 -28.95
N LEU A 18 -13.52 9.65 -29.65
CA LEU A 18 -13.55 8.27 -29.17
C LEU A 18 -12.30 7.52 -29.61
N LEU A 19 -11.58 6.96 -28.65
CA LEU A 19 -10.40 6.12 -28.89
C LEU A 19 -10.67 4.71 -28.35
N ALA A 20 -10.65 3.72 -29.23
CA ALA A 20 -10.62 2.31 -28.84
C ALA A 20 -9.20 1.90 -28.46
N ILE A 21 -9.04 1.37 -27.26
CA ILE A 21 -7.80 0.90 -26.68
C ILE A 21 -7.82 -0.64 -26.75
N PRO A 22 -6.84 -1.27 -27.41
CA PRO A 22 -6.67 -2.72 -27.42
C PRO A 22 -6.36 -3.27 -26.02
N ASP A 23 -6.33 -4.60 -25.90
CA ASP A 23 -5.81 -5.22 -24.68
C ASP A 23 -4.33 -4.89 -24.47
N SER A 24 -3.87 -5.05 -23.23
CA SER A 24 -2.46 -4.87 -22.84
C SER A 24 -1.87 -3.51 -23.24
N THR A 25 -2.73 -2.51 -23.51
CA THR A 25 -2.34 -1.17 -23.95
C THR A 25 -2.86 -0.15 -22.94
N ASN A 26 -1.96 0.67 -22.43
CA ASN A 26 -2.30 1.74 -21.50
C ASN A 26 -2.80 2.98 -22.25
N TYR A 27 -3.84 3.62 -21.73
CA TYR A 27 -4.22 4.99 -22.08
C TYR A 27 -4.28 5.86 -20.85
N THR A 28 -3.61 7.01 -20.90
CA THR A 28 -3.76 8.07 -19.90
C THR A 28 -3.86 9.41 -20.61
N LYS A 29 -4.70 10.30 -20.09
CA LYS A 29 -4.83 11.67 -20.57
C LYS A 29 -3.77 12.54 -19.89
N SER A 30 -3.08 13.39 -20.66
CA SER A 30 -2.11 14.34 -20.09
C SER A 30 -2.71 15.15 -18.95
N GLY A 31 -2.01 15.20 -17.81
CA GLY A 31 -2.47 15.91 -16.61
C GLY A 31 -3.54 15.17 -15.80
N SER A 32 -3.87 13.93 -16.15
CA SER A 32 -4.84 13.10 -15.44
C SER A 32 -4.18 12.07 -14.53
N SER A 33 -4.81 11.80 -13.39
CA SER A 33 -4.46 10.68 -12.50
C SER A 33 -5.17 9.38 -12.86
N TYR A 34 -5.85 9.32 -14.01
CA TYR A 34 -6.55 8.13 -14.49
C TYR A 34 -5.77 7.39 -15.57
N LEU A 35 -5.97 6.07 -15.61
CA LEU A 35 -5.41 5.12 -16.56
C LEU A 35 -6.53 4.16 -17.01
N ALA A 36 -6.64 3.89 -18.30
CA ALA A 36 -7.46 2.78 -18.81
C ALA A 36 -6.54 1.66 -19.28
N TYR A 37 -6.83 0.43 -18.85
CA TYR A 37 -6.06 -0.76 -19.18
C TYR A 37 -6.94 -2.01 -19.15
N ALA A 38 -6.81 -2.85 -20.17
CA ALA A 38 -7.38 -4.18 -20.18
C ALA A 38 -6.27 -5.20 -19.90
N SER A 39 -6.37 -5.90 -18.78
CA SER A 39 -5.36 -6.85 -18.28
C SER A 39 -5.85 -8.30 -18.46
N PRO A 40 -5.66 -8.94 -19.62
CA PRO A 40 -6.14 -10.30 -19.89
C PRO A 40 -5.22 -11.38 -19.27
N TRP A 41 -4.89 -11.26 -17.99
CA TRP A 41 -3.91 -12.11 -17.31
C TRP A 41 -4.33 -13.59 -17.21
N GLY A 42 -5.63 -13.87 -17.25
CA GLY A 42 -6.22 -15.22 -17.22
C GLY A 42 -6.37 -15.87 -18.61
N LYS A 43 -5.92 -15.24 -19.69
CA LYS A 43 -6.20 -15.71 -21.07
C LYS A 43 -5.52 -17.02 -21.47
N GLY A 44 -4.44 -17.42 -20.80
CA GLY A 44 -3.64 -18.58 -21.20
C GLY A 44 -3.18 -18.51 -22.67
N ALA A 45 -3.52 -19.54 -23.45
CA ALA A 45 -3.14 -19.66 -24.86
C ALA A 45 -4.06 -18.91 -25.85
N LEU A 46 -5.13 -18.25 -25.37
CA LEU A 46 -6.09 -17.55 -26.23
C LEU A 46 -5.44 -16.33 -26.91
N VAL A 47 -5.89 -16.05 -28.13
CA VAL A 47 -5.39 -14.98 -29.01
C VAL A 47 -6.47 -13.92 -29.22
N GLN A 48 -6.12 -12.66 -28.95
CA GLN A 48 -7.03 -11.51 -29.13
C GLN A 48 -7.42 -11.36 -30.61
N GLY A 49 -8.69 -11.04 -30.87
CA GLY A 49 -9.26 -10.92 -32.22
C GLY A 49 -9.56 -12.27 -32.90
N THR A 50 -9.15 -13.39 -32.30
CA THR A 50 -9.49 -14.75 -32.78
C THR A 50 -10.38 -15.47 -31.77
N ASP A 51 -9.89 -15.65 -30.54
CA ASP A 51 -10.58 -16.42 -29.50
C ASP A 51 -11.35 -15.53 -28.51
N PHE A 52 -10.91 -14.27 -28.36
CA PHE A 52 -11.55 -13.29 -27.50
C PHE A 52 -11.39 -11.87 -28.05
N THR A 53 -12.20 -10.93 -27.56
CA THR A 53 -12.04 -9.50 -27.84
C THR A 53 -12.33 -8.70 -26.59
N ASP A 54 -11.34 -7.92 -26.17
CA ASP A 54 -11.45 -6.90 -25.14
C ASP A 54 -11.26 -5.53 -25.78
N THR A 55 -12.14 -4.59 -25.48
CA THR A 55 -12.06 -3.22 -25.97
C THR A 55 -12.48 -2.24 -24.88
N ILE A 56 -11.62 -1.27 -24.61
CA ILE A 56 -11.98 -0.08 -23.82
C ILE A 56 -12.04 1.10 -24.78
N THR A 57 -13.22 1.71 -24.94
CA THR A 57 -13.38 2.94 -25.72
C THR A 57 -13.48 4.13 -24.78
N VAL A 58 -12.51 5.03 -24.84
CA VAL A 58 -12.48 6.25 -24.01
C VAL A 58 -12.93 7.47 -24.80
N ASP A 59 -13.67 8.36 -24.14
CA ASP A 59 -13.84 9.73 -24.61
C ASP A 59 -12.61 10.54 -24.17
N THR A 60 -11.71 10.82 -25.12
CA THR A 60 -10.43 11.50 -24.85
C THR A 60 -10.60 12.90 -24.26
N VAL A 61 -11.75 13.55 -24.45
CA VAL A 61 -12.07 14.86 -23.87
C VAL A 61 -12.60 14.71 -22.45
N ASN A 62 -13.51 13.76 -22.22
CA ASN A 62 -14.22 13.60 -20.94
C ASN A 62 -13.64 12.54 -19.99
N PHE A 63 -12.56 11.86 -20.39
CA PHE A 63 -11.89 10.81 -19.60
C PHE A 63 -11.63 11.27 -18.14
N PRO A 64 -12.04 10.48 -17.11
CA PRO A 64 -12.43 9.05 -17.16
C PRO A 64 -13.89 8.76 -17.54
N ASN A 65 -14.73 9.78 -17.69
CA ASN A 65 -16.16 9.63 -17.94
C ASN A 65 -16.43 9.17 -19.38
N ASN A 66 -17.63 8.62 -19.60
CA ASN A 66 -18.08 8.06 -20.87
C ASN A 66 -17.14 6.98 -21.43
N THR A 67 -16.53 6.19 -20.55
CA THR A 67 -15.66 5.08 -20.96
C THR A 67 -16.50 3.82 -21.13
N ALA A 68 -16.50 3.23 -22.33
CA ALA A 68 -17.18 1.97 -22.60
C ALA A 68 -16.19 0.80 -22.53
N ILE A 69 -16.58 -0.27 -21.86
CA ILE A 69 -15.86 -1.53 -21.75
C ILE A 69 -16.71 -2.59 -22.44
N ALA A 70 -16.15 -3.30 -23.40
CA ALA A 70 -16.79 -4.41 -24.07
C ALA A 70 -15.85 -5.61 -24.11
N MET A 71 -16.38 -6.79 -23.81
CA MET A 71 -15.63 -8.02 -23.69
C MET A 71 -16.37 -9.15 -24.43
N SER A 72 -15.62 -10.08 -24.98
CA SER A 72 -16.15 -11.32 -25.54
C SER A 72 -15.12 -12.41 -25.34
N TRP A 73 -15.46 -13.39 -24.51
CA TRP A 73 -14.61 -14.50 -24.12
C TRP A 73 -15.29 -15.85 -24.44
N PRO A 74 -14.56 -16.97 -24.40
CA PRO A 74 -15.16 -18.30 -24.49
C PRO A 74 -16.32 -18.48 -23.49
N ALA A 75 -17.25 -19.37 -23.82
CA ALA A 75 -18.43 -19.67 -22.97
C ALA A 75 -18.08 -20.48 -21.70
N THR A 76 -16.79 -20.71 -21.44
CA THR A 76 -16.27 -21.41 -20.27
C THR A 76 -15.35 -20.46 -19.51
N PRO A 77 -15.38 -20.41 -18.17
CA PRO A 77 -14.46 -19.59 -17.42
C PRO A 77 -12.98 -19.99 -17.57
N ALA A 78 -12.08 -19.03 -17.33
CA ALA A 78 -10.66 -19.30 -17.15
C ALA A 78 -10.41 -20.21 -15.93
N ALA A 79 -9.22 -20.82 -15.86
CA ALA A 79 -8.82 -21.64 -14.71
C ALA A 79 -8.81 -20.86 -13.38
N SER A 80 -8.48 -19.56 -13.44
CA SER A 80 -8.54 -18.61 -12.32
C SER A 80 -9.96 -18.18 -11.95
N GLY A 81 -10.98 -18.58 -12.71
CA GLY A 81 -12.37 -18.15 -12.56
C GLY A 81 -12.75 -16.92 -13.39
N VAL A 82 -11.79 -16.05 -13.71
CA VAL A 82 -11.94 -14.84 -14.55
C VAL A 82 -10.79 -14.72 -15.55
N TYR A 83 -11.03 -14.12 -16.71
CA TYR A 83 -10.06 -13.99 -17.80
C TYR A 83 -9.09 -12.82 -17.66
N GLY A 84 -9.40 -11.87 -16.78
CA GLY A 84 -8.62 -10.65 -16.62
C GLY A 84 -9.38 -9.59 -15.85
N TYR A 85 -8.86 -8.36 -15.90
CA TYR A 85 -9.52 -7.18 -15.36
C TYR A 85 -9.41 -6.01 -16.33
N MET A 86 -10.54 -5.55 -16.85
CA MET A 86 -10.66 -4.38 -17.72
C MET A 86 -11.12 -3.21 -16.89
N ALA A 87 -10.29 -2.18 -16.73
CA ALA A 87 -10.59 -1.14 -15.76
C ALA A 87 -10.17 0.27 -16.19
N VAL A 88 -10.81 1.24 -15.55
CA VAL A 88 -10.28 2.59 -15.39
C VAL A 88 -9.76 2.71 -13.97
N SER A 89 -8.44 2.87 -13.85
CA SER A 89 -7.71 3.02 -12.61
C SER A 89 -7.44 4.48 -12.29
N PHE A 90 -7.32 4.79 -11.00
CA PHE A 90 -6.92 6.06 -10.43
C PHE A 90 -5.64 5.86 -9.62
N GLY A 91 -4.66 6.74 -9.84
CA GLY A 91 -3.37 6.68 -9.16
C GLY A 91 -2.50 5.54 -9.64
N ASN A 92 -1.56 5.12 -8.78
CA ASN A 92 -0.60 4.06 -9.09
C ASN A 92 -1.15 2.69 -8.68
N TYR A 93 -2.44 2.47 -8.95
CA TYR A 93 -3.10 1.20 -8.69
C TYR A 93 -2.37 0.09 -9.46
N ASP A 94 -1.99 -0.95 -8.72
CA ASP A 94 -1.30 -2.15 -9.24
C ASP A 94 -0.12 -1.86 -10.20
N GLY A 95 0.73 -0.90 -9.82
CA GLY A 95 1.88 -0.52 -10.63
C GLY A 95 1.55 0.35 -11.86
N GLY A 96 0.28 0.75 -12.02
CA GLY A 96 -0.17 1.64 -13.07
C GLY A 96 0.57 2.99 -13.04
N ALA A 97 0.81 3.54 -14.23
CA ALA A 97 1.55 4.78 -14.42
C ALA A 97 0.70 5.83 -15.16
N PRO A 98 -0.30 6.45 -14.50
CA PRO A 98 -1.06 7.54 -15.10
C PRO A 98 -0.15 8.76 -15.34
N SER A 99 -0.60 9.71 -16.16
CA SER A 99 0.15 10.95 -16.43
C SER A 99 0.46 11.75 -15.15
N VAL A 100 -0.37 11.64 -14.12
CA VAL A 100 -0.17 12.24 -12.80
C VAL A 100 -0.34 11.17 -11.73
N ALA A 101 0.77 10.68 -11.20
CA ALA A 101 0.78 9.78 -10.06
C ALA A 101 0.09 10.42 -8.85
N VAL A 102 -0.59 9.60 -8.03
CA VAL A 102 -1.09 10.03 -6.72
C VAL A 102 -0.05 9.70 -5.66
N THR A 103 0.10 10.54 -4.65
CA THR A 103 0.95 10.22 -3.50
C THR A 103 0.31 9.08 -2.72
N PRO A 104 0.99 7.95 -2.50
CA PRO A 104 0.48 6.90 -1.64
C PRO A 104 0.25 7.41 -0.23
N VAL A 105 -0.81 6.94 0.42
CA VAL A 105 -1.18 7.36 1.78
C VAL A 105 -1.33 6.14 2.67
N GLN A 106 -0.75 6.19 3.85
CA GLN A 106 -0.93 5.14 4.87
C GLN A 106 -2.38 5.18 5.37
N VAL A 107 -2.99 4.01 5.62
CA VAL A 107 -4.42 3.89 5.99
C VAL A 107 -4.75 4.76 7.22
N ASP A 108 -3.92 4.73 8.26
CA ASP A 108 -4.11 5.56 9.47
C ASP A 108 -3.88 7.06 9.24
N ALA A 109 -3.21 7.45 8.16
CA ALA A 109 -2.96 8.84 7.80
C ALA A 109 -4.00 9.41 6.82
N LEU A 110 -4.96 8.61 6.35
CA LEU A 110 -6.01 9.07 5.44
C LEU A 110 -6.85 10.17 6.08
N THR A 111 -6.96 11.31 5.41
CA THR A 111 -7.96 12.34 5.70
C THR A 111 -9.26 12.00 4.96
N THR A 112 -9.14 11.69 3.66
CA THR A 112 -10.25 11.29 2.79
C THR A 112 -9.82 10.18 1.85
N PHE A 113 -10.64 9.14 1.73
CA PHE A 113 -10.59 8.25 0.59
C PHE A 113 -12.01 7.93 0.17
N SER A 114 -12.44 8.46 -0.97
CA SER A 114 -13.80 8.31 -1.47
C SER A 114 -13.81 8.07 -2.96
N GLN A 115 -14.82 7.37 -3.43
CA GLN A 115 -15.09 7.11 -4.82
C GLN A 115 -16.57 7.34 -5.12
N SER A 116 -16.87 8.05 -6.20
CA SER A 116 -18.21 8.11 -6.76
C SER A 116 -18.25 7.50 -8.14
N TRP A 117 -19.28 6.73 -8.44
CA TRP A 117 -19.51 6.20 -9.79
C TRP A 117 -20.96 6.29 -10.22
N ASN A 118 -21.14 6.29 -11.54
CA ASN A 118 -22.36 5.94 -12.22
C ASN A 118 -22.00 5.06 -13.42
N VAL A 119 -22.56 3.86 -13.47
CA VAL A 119 -22.31 2.88 -14.52
C VAL A 119 -23.61 2.40 -15.14
N THR A 120 -23.56 2.07 -16.43
CA THR A 120 -24.57 1.27 -17.10
C THR A 120 -24.00 -0.12 -17.31
N VAL A 121 -24.63 -1.10 -16.70
CA VAL A 121 -24.23 -2.51 -16.74
C VAL A 121 -25.00 -3.19 -17.89
N GLY A 122 -24.29 -3.82 -18.80
CA GLY A 122 -24.86 -4.66 -19.85
C GLY A 122 -24.98 -6.12 -19.41
N SER A 123 -25.65 -6.93 -20.21
CA SER A 123 -25.75 -8.39 -20.00
C SER A 123 -24.38 -9.06 -20.11
N GLY A 124 -24.16 -10.15 -19.39
CA GLY A 124 -22.99 -11.01 -19.52
C GLY A 124 -22.72 -11.79 -18.23
N ASP A 125 -21.76 -12.71 -18.27
CA ASP A 125 -21.22 -13.33 -17.06
C ASP A 125 -19.86 -12.69 -16.72
N TYR A 126 -19.90 -11.66 -15.88
CA TYR A 126 -18.73 -10.94 -15.40
C TYR A 126 -18.98 -10.37 -14.01
N GLY A 127 -17.92 -10.15 -13.25
CA GLY A 127 -17.95 -9.33 -12.05
C GLY A 127 -17.72 -7.87 -12.43
N GLY A 128 -18.60 -6.96 -12.04
CA GLY A 128 -18.29 -5.53 -11.99
C GLY A 128 -17.87 -5.16 -10.58
N LEU A 129 -16.64 -4.68 -10.42
CA LEU A 129 -16.10 -4.28 -9.12
C LEU A 129 -15.24 -3.02 -9.20
N THR A 130 -15.24 -2.29 -8.09
CA THR A 130 -14.16 -1.38 -7.76
C THR A 130 -13.25 -2.03 -6.75
N GLU A 131 -11.94 -1.91 -6.94
CA GLU A 131 -10.97 -2.54 -6.06
C GLU A 131 -9.69 -1.73 -5.89
N PHE A 132 -8.92 -2.10 -4.88
CA PHE A 132 -7.59 -1.59 -4.63
C PHE A 132 -6.78 -2.56 -3.79
N TYR A 133 -5.46 -2.43 -3.86
CA TYR A 133 -4.56 -3.18 -3.01
C TYR A 133 -4.05 -2.33 -1.85
N LEU A 134 -3.97 -2.96 -0.68
CA LEU A 134 -3.17 -2.49 0.43
C LEU A 134 -1.76 -3.07 0.32
N THR A 135 -0.75 -2.24 0.58
CA THR A 135 0.66 -2.66 0.53
C THR A 135 1.40 -2.40 1.84
N THR A 136 2.44 -3.17 2.14
CA THR A 136 3.30 -2.92 3.32
C THR A 136 4.20 -1.70 3.14
N THR A 137 4.44 -1.30 1.88
CA THR A 137 5.39 -0.25 1.51
C THR A 137 4.71 0.75 0.57
N SER A 138 4.94 2.03 0.83
CA SER A 138 4.45 3.16 0.04
C SER A 138 4.81 3.00 -1.45
N GLY A 139 3.81 2.99 -2.32
CA GLY A 139 3.99 2.99 -3.78
C GLY A 139 4.53 1.70 -4.40
N GLN A 140 4.58 0.59 -3.65
CA GLN A 140 5.14 -0.66 -4.15
C GLN A 140 4.07 -1.75 -4.30
N ASP A 141 3.63 -1.99 -5.52
CA ASP A 141 2.61 -2.98 -5.91
C ASP A 141 3.06 -4.43 -5.74
N THR A 142 4.36 -4.71 -5.64
CA THR A 142 4.84 -6.08 -5.38
C THR A 142 4.70 -6.52 -3.92
N PHE A 143 4.38 -5.61 -2.99
CA PHE A 143 4.22 -5.90 -1.56
C PHE A 143 2.76 -5.81 -1.10
N LYS A 144 1.84 -6.37 -1.90
CA LYS A 144 0.41 -6.50 -1.58
C LYS A 144 0.22 -7.34 -0.31
N THR A 145 -0.73 -6.91 0.51
CA THR A 145 -1.18 -7.67 1.70
C THR A 145 -2.65 -8.01 1.62
N HIS A 146 -3.45 -7.11 1.04
CA HIS A 146 -4.88 -7.28 0.88
C HIS A 146 -5.31 -6.76 -0.49
N GLU A 147 -6.22 -7.50 -1.12
CA GLU A 147 -7.07 -7.01 -2.19
C GLU A 147 -8.43 -6.65 -1.59
N ILE A 148 -8.89 -5.42 -1.79
CA ILE A 148 -10.16 -4.95 -1.26
C ILE A 148 -11.06 -4.59 -2.43
N GLY A 149 -12.14 -5.36 -2.61
CA GLY A 149 -13.08 -5.20 -3.73
C GLY A 149 -14.52 -4.96 -3.28
N PHE A 150 -15.24 -4.10 -3.98
CA PHE A 150 -16.68 -3.87 -3.85
C PHE A 150 -17.35 -4.27 -5.15
N PHE A 151 -18.09 -5.37 -5.13
CA PHE A 151 -18.88 -5.82 -6.28
C PHE A 151 -20.12 -4.94 -6.44
N PHE A 152 -20.13 -4.12 -7.48
CA PHE A 152 -21.30 -3.33 -7.88
C PHE A 152 -22.17 -4.07 -8.91
N HIS A 153 -21.65 -5.13 -9.54
CA HIS A 153 -22.40 -6.05 -10.39
C HIS A 153 -21.92 -7.49 -10.18
N PRO A 154 -22.60 -8.27 -9.33
CA PRO A 154 -22.16 -9.63 -9.06
C PRO A 154 -22.90 -10.64 -9.96
N SER A 155 -22.18 -11.35 -10.84
CA SER A 155 -22.76 -12.51 -11.53
C SER A 155 -23.11 -13.63 -10.56
N ALA A 156 -23.96 -14.58 -10.96
CA ALA A 156 -24.35 -15.71 -10.10
C ALA A 156 -23.14 -16.49 -9.55
N ALA A 157 -22.08 -16.61 -10.36
CA ALA A 157 -20.87 -17.29 -9.94
C ALA A 157 -20.02 -16.43 -8.98
N VAL A 158 -19.99 -15.11 -9.15
CA VAL A 158 -19.39 -14.17 -8.19
C VAL A 158 -20.13 -14.23 -6.84
N ILE A 159 -21.46 -14.29 -6.86
CA ILE A 159 -22.28 -14.48 -5.64
C ILE A 159 -21.91 -15.79 -4.94
N SER A 160 -21.76 -16.88 -5.70
CA SER A 160 -21.34 -18.17 -5.15
C SER A 160 -19.94 -18.10 -4.52
N TYR A 161 -18.98 -17.47 -5.20
CA TYR A 161 -17.63 -17.27 -4.68
C TYR A 161 -17.63 -16.44 -3.39
N PHE A 162 -18.31 -15.30 -3.40
CA PHE A 162 -18.49 -14.44 -2.23
C PHE A 162 -19.07 -15.22 -1.05
N ASN A 163 -20.14 -16.00 -1.26
CA ASN A 163 -20.79 -16.74 -0.17
C ASN A 163 -19.94 -17.89 0.40
N SER A 164 -18.91 -18.35 -0.31
CA SER A 164 -17.95 -19.34 0.21
C SER A 164 -16.95 -18.75 1.21
N ALA A 165 -16.75 -17.43 1.18
CA ALA A 165 -15.80 -16.72 2.04
C ALA A 165 -16.32 -16.54 3.47
N THR A 166 -15.41 -16.29 4.41
CA THR A 166 -15.75 -16.11 5.84
C THR A 166 -16.40 -14.74 6.06
N LEU A 167 -17.52 -14.71 6.78
CA LEU A 167 -18.20 -13.46 7.13
C LEU A 167 -17.36 -12.61 8.08
N VAL A 168 -17.10 -11.37 7.69
CA VAL A 168 -16.49 -10.34 8.54
C VAL A 168 -17.60 -9.54 9.25
N GLY A 169 -18.64 -9.15 8.51
CA GLY A 169 -19.78 -8.41 9.05
C GLY A 169 -20.52 -7.63 7.98
N SER A 170 -21.29 -6.60 8.38
CA SER A 170 -21.99 -5.70 7.47
C SER A 170 -21.63 -4.25 7.77
N HIS A 171 -21.53 -3.43 6.73
CA HIS A 171 -21.15 -2.02 6.81
C HIS A 171 -22.06 -1.16 5.92
N VAL A 172 -22.64 -0.09 6.46
CA VAL A 172 -23.47 0.84 5.69
C VAL A 172 -22.60 1.94 5.10
N ASN A 173 -22.61 2.08 3.78
CA ASN A 173 -21.79 3.04 3.07
C ASN A 173 -22.49 3.50 1.78
N GLY A 174 -22.50 4.81 1.52
CA GLY A 174 -23.19 5.37 0.35
C GLY A 174 -24.69 5.06 0.29
N GLY A 175 -25.34 4.87 1.45
CA GLY A 175 -26.75 4.47 1.54
C GLY A 175 -27.02 2.98 1.24
N VAL A 176 -25.99 2.17 1.03
CA VAL A 176 -26.08 0.73 0.76
C VAL A 176 -25.52 -0.05 1.94
N THR A 177 -26.19 -1.14 2.33
CA THR A 177 -25.66 -2.08 3.31
C THR A 177 -24.80 -3.12 2.58
N TRP A 178 -23.49 -3.08 2.81
CA TRP A 178 -22.52 -4.00 2.23
C TRP A 178 -22.23 -5.15 3.20
N ASN A 179 -22.41 -6.38 2.77
CA ASN A 179 -21.88 -7.54 3.47
C ASN A 179 -20.41 -7.69 3.12
N CYS A 180 -19.56 -7.85 4.12
CA CYS A 180 -18.12 -8.00 3.98
C CYS A 180 -17.72 -9.44 4.29
N ARG A 181 -16.94 -10.05 3.41
CA ARG A 181 -16.38 -11.39 3.60
C ARG A 181 -14.89 -11.40 3.24
N GLN A 182 -14.16 -12.37 3.78
CA GLN A 182 -12.74 -12.52 3.54
C GLN A 182 -12.33 -13.96 3.21
N ILE A 183 -11.27 -14.07 2.41
CA ILE A 183 -10.52 -15.31 2.15
C ILE A 183 -9.08 -15.07 2.63
N ALA A 184 -8.60 -15.93 3.52
CA ALA A 184 -7.29 -15.73 4.17
C ALA A 184 -6.09 -15.98 3.24
N ASP A 185 -6.27 -16.84 2.24
CA ASP A 185 -5.20 -17.36 1.37
C ASP A 185 -5.49 -17.04 -0.12
N GLY A 186 -5.77 -15.77 -0.42
CA GLY A 186 -5.90 -15.27 -1.79
C GLY A 186 -4.56 -15.21 -2.52
N VAL A 187 -4.61 -14.99 -3.84
CA VAL A 187 -3.42 -15.05 -4.72
C VAL A 187 -2.39 -13.97 -4.37
N THR A 188 -2.84 -12.79 -3.97
CA THR A 188 -1.99 -11.63 -3.63
C THR A 188 -2.01 -11.25 -2.15
N GLY A 189 -2.43 -12.17 -1.28
CA GLY A 189 -2.63 -11.93 0.14
C GLY A 189 -4.06 -12.29 0.55
N ARG A 190 -4.73 -11.45 1.34
CA ARG A 190 -6.12 -11.67 1.73
C ARG A 190 -7.07 -10.99 0.75
N ASP A 191 -8.08 -11.71 0.28
CA ASP A 191 -9.16 -11.13 -0.52
C ASP A 191 -10.26 -10.66 0.44
N VAL A 192 -10.60 -9.38 0.39
CA VAL A 192 -11.65 -8.76 1.20
C VAL A 192 -12.71 -8.21 0.26
N MET A 193 -13.86 -8.87 0.25
CA MET A 193 -14.94 -8.57 -0.68
C MET A 193 -16.11 -7.92 0.05
N PHE A 194 -16.66 -6.88 -0.56
CA PHE A 194 -17.91 -6.25 -0.18
C PHE A 194 -18.95 -6.48 -1.27
N MET A 195 -20.15 -6.87 -0.88
CA MET A 195 -21.28 -7.06 -1.79
C MET A 195 -22.55 -6.46 -1.18
N ALA A 196 -23.34 -5.75 -1.99
CA ALA A 196 -24.60 -5.18 -1.54
C ALA A 196 -25.53 -6.27 -0.98
N SER A 197 -26.21 -5.97 0.13
CA SER A 197 -27.19 -6.88 0.73
C SER A 197 -28.29 -7.22 -0.27
N GLY A 198 -28.61 -8.50 -0.40
CA GLY A 198 -29.52 -9.00 -1.44
C GLY A 198 -28.85 -9.33 -2.77
N ASN A 199 -27.52 -9.17 -2.88
CA ASN A 199 -26.72 -9.51 -4.06
C ASN A 199 -27.20 -8.79 -5.33
N VAL A 200 -27.51 -7.50 -5.20
CA VAL A 200 -28.07 -6.66 -6.26
C VAL A 200 -27.03 -5.74 -6.88
N ASP A 201 -27.31 -5.30 -8.11
CA ASP A 201 -26.50 -4.28 -8.78
C ASP A 201 -26.57 -2.94 -8.05
N VAL A 202 -25.42 -2.26 -7.98
CA VAL A 202 -25.27 -0.89 -7.47
C VAL A 202 -24.71 -0.01 -8.58
N ALA A 203 -25.60 0.35 -9.52
CA ALA A 203 -25.22 1.14 -10.69
C ALA A 203 -24.67 2.53 -10.37
N SER A 204 -24.97 3.09 -9.18
CA SER A 204 -24.39 4.36 -8.74
C SER A 204 -24.24 4.40 -7.23
N CYS A 205 -23.10 4.89 -6.77
CA CYS A 205 -22.82 5.05 -5.35
C CYS A 205 -21.77 6.16 -5.14
N THR A 206 -21.74 6.71 -3.95
CA THR A 206 -20.56 7.40 -3.41
C THR A 206 -20.10 6.61 -2.19
N LEU A 207 -18.99 5.89 -2.34
CA LEU A 207 -18.34 5.17 -1.25
C LEU A 207 -17.39 6.08 -0.49
N ASP A 208 -17.50 6.06 0.83
CA ASP A 208 -16.45 6.49 1.75
C ASP A 208 -15.54 5.28 2.06
N ILE A 209 -14.51 5.09 1.24
CA ILE A 209 -13.58 3.96 1.36
C ILE A 209 -12.81 4.04 2.69
N LYS A 210 -12.51 5.24 3.20
CA LYS A 210 -11.88 5.42 4.52
C LYS A 210 -12.75 4.83 5.64
N SER A 211 -14.06 5.06 5.60
CA SER A 211 -15.01 4.46 6.55
C SER A 211 -15.02 2.93 6.46
N ALA A 212 -14.95 2.36 5.25
CA ALA A 212 -14.85 0.91 5.08
C ALA A 212 -13.53 0.34 5.63
N LEU A 213 -12.40 1.02 5.42
CA LEU A 213 -11.11 0.64 6.01
C LEU A 213 -11.14 0.71 7.55
N ALA A 214 -11.82 1.71 8.13
CA ALA A 214 -12.01 1.80 9.58
C ALA A 214 -12.87 0.63 10.12
N PHE A 215 -13.89 0.20 9.38
CA PHE A 215 -14.66 -1.02 9.68
C PHE A 215 -13.77 -2.26 9.65
N LEU A 216 -12.93 -2.43 8.64
CA LEU A 216 -11.99 -3.56 8.55
C LEU A 216 -10.99 -3.57 9.70
N LYS A 217 -10.48 -2.40 10.11
CA LYS A 217 -9.57 -2.27 11.25
C LYS A 217 -10.24 -2.66 12.57
N THR A 218 -11.48 -2.21 12.78
CA THR A 218 -12.28 -2.60 13.97
C THR A 218 -12.51 -4.11 14.05
N ASN A 219 -12.58 -4.79 12.91
CA ASN A 219 -12.74 -6.24 12.82
C ASN A 219 -11.40 -7.00 12.71
N SER A 220 -10.26 -6.33 12.96
CA SER A 220 -8.93 -6.92 12.92
C SER A 220 -8.58 -7.61 11.59
N VAL A 221 -9.18 -7.14 10.48
CA VAL A 221 -8.86 -7.61 9.13
C VAL A 221 -7.57 -6.95 8.64
N ILE A 222 -7.42 -5.66 8.92
CA ILE A 222 -6.24 -4.85 8.60
C ILE A 222 -5.71 -4.16 9.85
N THR A 223 -4.48 -3.66 9.81
CA THR A 223 -3.82 -3.00 10.95
C THR A 223 -3.97 -1.48 10.96
N GLY A 224 -4.13 -0.85 9.78
CA GLY A 224 -4.03 0.60 9.60
C GLY A 224 -2.64 1.08 9.18
N SER A 225 -1.64 0.20 9.27
CA SER A 225 -0.25 0.50 8.87
C SER A 225 0.01 0.31 7.37
N GLU A 226 -0.93 -0.27 6.65
CA GLU A 226 -0.84 -0.51 5.21
C GLU A 226 -0.95 0.80 4.40
N TRP A 227 -0.56 0.75 3.14
CA TRP A 227 -0.58 1.88 2.21
C TRP A 227 -1.59 1.68 1.10
N VAL A 228 -2.26 2.77 0.73
CA VAL A 228 -3.12 2.89 -0.45
C VAL A 228 -2.36 3.60 -1.55
N ASN A 229 -2.26 2.98 -2.73
CA ASN A 229 -1.52 3.52 -3.89
C ASN A 229 -2.43 4.06 -4.99
N GLY A 230 -3.71 3.68 -4.97
CA GLY A 230 -4.68 3.94 -6.02
C GLY A 230 -5.86 2.98 -5.89
N ALA A 231 -6.80 3.07 -6.83
CA ALA A 231 -7.93 2.14 -6.96
C ALA A 231 -8.31 1.99 -8.43
N ALA A 232 -9.17 1.03 -8.74
CA ALA A 232 -9.69 0.82 -10.08
C ALA A 232 -11.17 0.47 -10.05
N LEU A 233 -11.89 0.85 -11.10
CA LEU A 233 -13.26 0.41 -11.34
C LEU A 233 -13.33 -0.24 -12.72
N GLY A 234 -13.89 -1.44 -12.79
CA GLY A 234 -13.81 -2.25 -13.98
C GLY A 234 -14.65 -3.50 -13.95
N SER A 235 -14.32 -4.39 -14.88
CA SER A 235 -14.99 -5.67 -15.10
C SER A 235 -13.99 -6.82 -15.13
N GLU A 236 -14.33 -7.89 -14.42
CA GLU A 236 -13.70 -9.20 -14.50
C GLU A 236 -14.54 -10.14 -15.38
N PRO A 237 -14.23 -10.25 -16.69
CA PRO A 237 -14.93 -11.17 -17.57
C PRO A 237 -14.76 -12.62 -17.09
N ARG A 238 -15.87 -13.35 -16.95
CA ARG A 238 -15.84 -14.80 -16.69
C ARG A 238 -16.07 -15.58 -17.96
N SER A 239 -17.14 -15.31 -18.69
CA SER A 239 -17.46 -16.05 -19.91
C SER A 239 -18.40 -15.28 -20.83
N GLY A 240 -18.35 -15.61 -22.12
CA GLY A 240 -19.24 -15.03 -23.13
C GLY A 240 -19.00 -13.53 -23.36
N ALA A 241 -20.03 -12.88 -23.92
CA ALA A 241 -19.99 -11.45 -24.21
C ALA A 241 -20.56 -10.63 -23.06
N GLY A 242 -19.94 -9.48 -22.80
CA GLY A 242 -20.31 -8.55 -21.74
C GLY A 242 -19.99 -7.11 -22.12
N SER A 243 -20.63 -6.16 -21.44
CA SER A 243 -20.30 -4.74 -21.61
C SER A 243 -20.69 -3.93 -20.41
N MET A 244 -19.96 -2.85 -20.12
CA MET A 244 -20.38 -1.81 -19.20
C MET A 244 -19.95 -0.44 -19.71
N THR A 245 -20.66 0.62 -19.30
CA THR A 245 -20.25 2.01 -19.55
C THR A 245 -20.07 2.72 -18.24
N ILE A 246 -18.92 3.37 -18.05
CA ILE A 246 -18.63 4.27 -16.95
C ILE A 246 -19.13 5.65 -17.37
N ASN A 247 -20.34 6.00 -16.94
CA ASN A 247 -20.95 7.30 -17.24
C ASN A 247 -20.25 8.42 -16.46
N SER A 248 -19.96 8.16 -15.17
CA SER A 248 -19.12 9.04 -14.36
C SER A 248 -18.27 8.26 -13.37
N LEU A 249 -17.06 8.76 -13.12
CA LEU A 249 -16.13 8.23 -12.13
C LEU A 249 -15.30 9.36 -11.51
N SER A 250 -15.25 9.40 -10.18
CA SER A 250 -14.36 10.29 -9.44
C SER A 250 -13.75 9.57 -8.24
N TYR A 251 -12.50 9.92 -7.93
CA TYR A 251 -11.84 9.52 -6.69
C TYR A 251 -11.32 10.77 -5.97
N THR A 252 -11.35 10.72 -4.65
CA THR A 252 -10.60 11.64 -3.79
C THR A 252 -9.74 10.80 -2.88
N LEU A 253 -8.43 11.00 -2.93
CA LEU A 253 -7.46 10.39 -2.03
C LEU A 253 -6.60 11.51 -1.44
N SER A 254 -6.71 11.69 -0.13
CA SER A 254 -5.90 12.63 0.61
C SER A 254 -5.61 12.10 1.99
N GLY A 255 -4.47 12.52 2.51
CA GLY A 255 -4.11 12.35 3.89
C GLY A 255 -2.95 13.28 4.18
N SER A 256 -2.60 13.37 5.45
CA SER A 256 -1.23 13.74 5.74
C SER A 256 -0.38 12.71 5.02
N ALA A 257 0.39 13.14 4.02
CA ALA A 257 1.53 12.34 3.66
C ALA A 257 2.22 12.07 5.00
N VAL A 258 2.43 10.79 5.33
CA VAL A 258 3.64 10.51 6.10
C VAL A 258 4.70 10.98 5.13
N THR A 259 5.12 12.23 5.26
CA THR A 259 6.27 12.72 4.55
C THR A 259 7.39 11.82 5.04
N ASN A 260 7.65 10.76 4.29
CA ASN A 260 8.99 10.57 3.80
C ASN A 260 9.33 11.93 3.19
N LEU A 261 9.85 12.84 4.02
CA LEU A 261 10.46 14.05 3.53
C LEU A 261 11.35 13.58 2.38
N ALA A 262 11.40 14.35 1.31
CA ALA A 262 12.49 14.27 0.35
C ALA A 262 13.87 14.57 1.00
N GLY A 263 14.04 14.39 2.32
CA GLY A 263 15.32 14.17 2.94
C GLY A 263 15.56 12.68 2.85
N THR A 264 16.44 12.28 1.94
CA THR A 264 17.28 11.08 2.01
C THR A 264 16.73 9.97 2.91
N SER A 265 16.53 8.76 2.36
CA SER A 265 16.85 7.61 3.18
C SER A 265 18.17 7.94 3.88
N ILE A 266 18.20 7.94 5.21
CA ILE A 266 19.47 8.06 5.94
C ILE A 266 20.25 6.74 5.78
N ALA A 267 20.04 6.01 4.67
CA ALA A 267 21.01 5.14 4.05
C ALA A 267 22.13 5.96 3.37
N ALA A 268 21.96 7.28 3.18
CA ALA A 268 22.96 8.15 2.54
C ALA A 268 23.73 9.08 3.49
N ALA A 269 23.34 9.23 4.78
CA ALA A 269 24.33 9.68 5.74
C ALA A 269 25.28 8.49 5.96
N PRO A 270 26.59 8.65 5.75
CA PRO A 270 27.51 7.57 6.08
C PRO A 270 27.35 7.30 7.57
N TRP A 271 26.70 6.18 7.90
CA TRP A 271 26.76 5.61 9.23
C TRP A 271 28.22 5.25 9.45
N SER A 272 28.98 6.19 10.00
CA SER A 272 30.38 5.99 10.29
C SER A 272 30.44 5.14 11.56
N PRO A 273 31.16 4.01 11.57
CA PRO A 273 31.53 3.41 12.83
C PRO A 273 32.34 4.43 13.61
N LEU A 274 31.94 4.69 14.85
CA LEU A 274 32.81 5.32 15.83
C LEU A 274 33.41 4.20 16.69
N GLY A 275 34.73 4.12 16.72
CA GLY A 275 35.46 2.96 17.26
C GLY A 275 35.70 1.85 16.22
N ASN A 276 36.15 0.68 16.66
CA ASN A 276 36.52 -0.46 15.79
C ASN A 276 35.31 -1.29 15.28
N ALA A 277 34.09 -0.72 15.24
CA ALA A 277 32.94 -1.41 14.67
C ALA A 277 33.11 -1.60 13.16
N THR A 278 33.01 -2.83 12.66
CA THR A 278 33.06 -3.11 11.22
C THR A 278 31.71 -2.78 10.59
N VAL A 279 31.57 -1.59 9.99
CA VAL A 279 30.40 -1.24 9.16
C VAL A 279 30.53 -1.92 7.80
N ILE A 280 29.57 -2.79 7.47
CA ILE A 280 29.40 -3.31 6.12
C ILE A 280 28.29 -2.50 5.44
N ASN A 281 28.72 -1.46 4.72
CA ASN A 281 28.00 -0.65 3.70
C ASN A 281 26.46 -0.48 3.82
N GLY A 282 26.04 0.71 4.29
CA GLY A 282 25.24 1.74 3.59
C GLY A 282 24.01 1.40 2.71
N GLY A 283 23.53 0.17 2.62
CA GLY A 283 22.33 -0.20 1.88
C GLY A 283 21.20 -0.73 2.79
N LEU A 284 20.07 -1.11 2.19
CA LEU A 284 18.99 -1.91 2.80
C LEU A 284 19.46 -3.29 3.34
N ALA A 285 20.76 -3.53 3.37
CA ALA A 285 21.37 -4.75 3.87
C ALA A 285 21.46 -4.71 5.40
N THR A 286 21.26 -5.88 6.00
CA THR A 286 21.49 -6.17 7.41
C THR A 286 22.93 -5.84 7.82
N GLN A 287 23.10 -5.12 8.94
CA GLN A 287 24.40 -4.76 9.51
C GLN A 287 24.57 -5.40 10.88
N ALA A 288 25.67 -6.10 11.10
CA ALA A 288 26.01 -6.63 12.42
C ALA A 288 26.79 -5.58 13.22
N ILE A 289 26.30 -5.22 14.40
CA ILE A 289 27.02 -4.43 15.39
C ILE A 289 27.66 -5.42 16.36
N LYS A 290 28.95 -5.67 16.18
CA LYS A 290 29.71 -6.59 17.03
C LYS A 290 30.54 -5.85 18.06
N GLU A 291 30.68 -6.48 19.21
CA GLU A 291 31.63 -6.02 20.22
C GLU A 291 33.07 -6.20 19.74
N THR A 292 34.01 -5.45 20.30
CA THR A 292 35.44 -5.58 20.02
C THR A 292 36.25 -5.55 21.30
N ALA A 293 37.45 -6.13 21.25
CA ALA A 293 38.26 -6.30 22.46
C ALA A 293 38.87 -5.01 23.03
N THR A 294 38.73 -3.87 22.34
CA THR A 294 39.56 -2.68 22.58
C THR A 294 38.81 -1.42 23.01
N THR A 295 37.49 -1.35 22.85
CA THR A 295 36.69 -0.18 23.25
C THR A 295 35.44 -0.63 23.97
N ALA A 296 34.99 0.16 24.95
CA ALA A 296 33.72 -0.09 25.62
C ALA A 296 32.56 0.14 24.65
N ASP A 297 32.65 1.10 23.72
CA ASP A 297 31.53 1.51 22.88
C ASP A 297 31.46 0.83 21.50
N HIS A 298 30.32 0.22 21.19
CA HIS A 298 29.99 -0.42 19.91
C HIS A 298 28.76 0.23 19.29
N ILE A 299 28.97 1.37 18.63
CA ILE A 299 27.89 2.26 18.23
C ILE A 299 27.88 2.42 16.72
N VAL A 300 26.67 2.36 16.16
CA VAL A 300 26.38 2.84 14.81
C VAL A 300 25.70 4.20 14.97
N ARG A 301 26.34 5.26 14.43
CA ARG A 301 25.92 6.66 14.62
C ARG A 301 25.51 7.35 13.32
N ALA A 302 24.45 8.17 13.38
CA ALA A 302 24.08 9.09 12.32
C ALA A 302 23.78 10.49 12.90
N GLY A 303 24.27 11.53 12.24
CA GLY A 303 23.88 12.92 12.50
C GLY A 303 22.86 13.37 11.45
N VAL A 304 21.77 14.00 11.87
CA VAL A 304 20.67 14.43 11.01
C VAL A 304 20.43 15.92 11.22
N SER A 305 20.60 16.71 10.16
CA SER A 305 20.26 18.13 10.18
C SER A 305 18.75 18.34 10.18
N LYS A 306 18.25 19.26 11.02
CA LYS A 306 16.85 19.69 11.09
C LYS A 306 16.73 21.22 11.17
N ALA A 307 15.54 21.73 10.95
CA ALA A 307 15.21 23.13 11.27
C ALA A 307 15.17 23.33 12.80
N ALA A 308 15.66 24.48 13.28
CA ALA A 308 15.57 24.89 14.68
C ALA A 308 14.12 25.26 15.05
N SER A 309 13.31 24.24 15.34
CA SER A 309 11.90 24.34 15.71
C SER A 309 11.44 23.07 16.43
N VAL A 310 10.41 23.17 17.27
CA VAL A 310 9.74 22.04 17.91
C VAL A 310 9.26 21.06 16.84
N LYS A 311 9.83 19.86 16.86
CA LYS A 311 9.47 18.78 15.95
C LYS A 311 9.40 17.46 16.69
N SER A 312 8.41 16.65 16.33
CA SER A 312 8.29 15.28 16.80
C SER A 312 8.96 14.34 15.80
N TYR A 313 9.60 13.31 16.32
CA TYR A 313 10.37 12.34 15.56
C TYR A 313 9.98 10.92 15.94
N ARG A 314 10.09 10.00 14.98
CA ARG A 314 10.02 8.56 15.19
C ARG A 314 11.26 7.91 14.59
N LEU A 315 12.05 7.21 15.39
CA LEU A 315 13.06 6.29 14.88
C LEU A 315 12.51 4.88 14.90
N GLN A 316 12.66 4.17 13.79
CA GLN A 316 12.28 2.79 13.60
C GLN A 316 13.45 2.02 13.02
N PHE A 317 13.71 0.81 13.50
CA PHE A 317 14.67 -0.12 12.92
C PHE A 317 14.26 -1.54 13.28
N ASP A 318 14.72 -2.50 12.49
CA ASP A 318 14.55 -3.91 12.78
C ASP A 318 15.86 -4.43 13.39
N ALA A 319 15.79 -5.11 14.53
CA ALA A 319 16.94 -5.71 15.19
C ALA A 319 16.68 -7.17 15.51
N LYS A 320 17.70 -8.03 15.37
CA LYS A 320 17.66 -9.41 15.86
C LYS A 320 18.78 -9.66 16.85
N PRO A 321 18.57 -10.53 17.86
CA PRO A 321 19.65 -11.06 18.67
C PRO A 321 20.72 -11.65 17.77
N ASP A 322 21.99 -11.37 18.07
CA ASP A 322 23.10 -12.07 17.44
C ASP A 322 24.06 -12.58 18.51
N LEU A 323 24.46 -13.84 18.37
CA LEU A 323 25.56 -14.45 19.13
C LEU A 323 25.61 -14.14 20.64
N GLY A 324 24.48 -14.00 21.33
CA GLY A 324 24.40 -13.86 22.79
C GLY A 324 24.05 -12.48 23.36
N ARG A 325 23.67 -11.49 22.54
CA ARG A 325 22.95 -10.29 23.05
C ARG A 325 21.49 -10.31 22.66
N SER A 326 20.64 -10.04 23.64
CA SER A 326 19.20 -9.90 23.46
C SER A 326 18.73 -8.47 23.72
N TRP A 327 19.63 -7.50 23.89
CA TRP A 327 19.24 -6.12 24.15
C TRP A 327 19.87 -5.19 23.12
N VAL A 328 19.10 -4.19 22.71
CA VAL A 328 19.56 -3.07 21.89
C VAL A 328 19.10 -1.77 22.51
N GLN A 329 19.99 -0.79 22.54
CA GLN A 329 19.74 0.55 23.02
C GLN A 329 19.76 1.53 21.85
N ILE A 330 18.88 2.52 21.93
CA ILE A 330 18.88 3.70 21.08
C ILE A 330 19.16 4.91 21.95
N ASN A 331 20.03 5.81 21.47
CA ASN A 331 20.05 7.19 21.94
C ASN A 331 19.71 8.13 20.79
N SER A 332 18.91 9.15 21.08
CA SER A 332 18.78 10.35 20.27
C SER A 332 19.21 11.53 21.14
N TYR A 333 20.08 12.40 20.66
CA TYR A 333 20.59 13.50 21.47
C TYR A 333 21.01 14.69 20.61
N ASN A 334 21.07 15.86 21.23
CA ASN A 334 21.51 17.08 20.60
C ASN A 334 23.03 17.07 20.32
N SER A 335 23.57 18.10 19.68
CA SER A 335 24.99 18.22 19.33
C SER A 335 25.95 18.20 20.53
N THR A 336 25.46 18.48 21.74
CA THR A 336 26.28 18.57 22.97
C THR A 336 26.09 17.39 23.93
N PHE A 337 25.23 16.43 23.59
CA PHE A 337 24.80 15.34 24.49
C PHE A 337 24.07 15.82 25.77
N GLY A 338 23.77 17.12 25.89
CA GLY A 338 23.13 17.72 27.07
C GLY A 338 21.61 17.48 27.15
N ALA A 339 20.99 17.10 26.03
CA ALA A 339 19.57 16.75 25.94
C ALA A 339 19.39 15.57 24.99
N GLY A 340 18.43 14.70 25.26
CA GLY A 340 18.19 13.50 24.45
C GLY A 340 17.05 12.62 24.94
N ALA A 341 16.79 11.56 24.18
CA ALA A 341 15.89 10.46 24.51
C ALA A 341 16.63 9.13 24.36
N ARG A 342 16.43 8.21 25.30
CA ARG A 342 17.03 6.87 25.28
C ARG A 342 15.96 5.82 25.46
N GLY A 343 15.96 4.81 24.60
CA GLY A 343 15.08 3.63 24.71
C GLY A 343 15.86 2.31 24.63
N ASN A 344 15.52 1.39 25.52
CA ASN A 344 16.05 0.02 25.56
C ASN A 344 15.00 -0.98 25.08
N PHE A 345 15.46 -1.98 24.34
CA PHE A 345 14.61 -3.01 23.73
C PHE A 345 15.22 -4.39 23.96
N ASN A 346 14.47 -5.29 24.58
CA ASN A 346 14.85 -6.68 24.74
C ASN A 346 14.24 -7.52 23.61
N LEU A 347 15.10 -8.00 22.75
CA LEU A 347 14.88 -8.80 21.55
C LEU A 347 14.64 -10.29 21.89
N SER A 348 13.83 -10.60 22.91
CA SER A 348 13.51 -11.98 23.28
C SER A 348 12.01 -12.21 23.42
N GLY A 349 11.58 -13.45 23.19
CA GLY A 349 10.16 -13.83 23.23
C GLY A 349 9.32 -12.96 22.29
N ALA A 350 8.28 -12.33 22.83
CA ALA A 350 7.42 -11.40 22.10
C ALA A 350 8.04 -10.00 21.88
N GLY A 351 9.22 -9.75 22.42
CA GLY A 351 9.84 -8.44 22.53
C GLY A 351 9.40 -7.76 23.84
N VAL A 352 10.36 -7.31 24.64
CA VAL A 352 10.08 -6.61 25.90
C VAL A 352 10.63 -5.20 25.82
N LEU A 353 9.78 -4.22 26.16
CA LEU A 353 10.21 -2.82 26.29
C LEU A 353 11.04 -2.70 27.58
N GLY A 354 12.29 -2.23 27.45
CA GLY A 354 13.11 -1.83 28.58
C GLY A 354 12.78 -0.43 29.07
N ASP A 355 13.72 0.25 29.71
CA ASP A 355 13.59 1.63 30.12
C ASP A 355 13.50 2.61 28.94
N PHE A 356 12.78 3.70 29.17
CA PHE A 356 12.69 4.81 28.24
C PHE A 356 12.56 6.10 28.99
N TYR A 357 13.48 7.02 28.72
CA TYR A 357 13.45 8.32 29.34
C TYR A 357 13.99 9.38 28.38
N ALA A 358 13.49 10.59 28.55
CA ALA A 358 14.05 11.78 27.93
C ALA A 358 14.71 12.65 29.00
N TYR A 359 15.70 13.43 28.60
CA TYR A 359 16.45 14.33 29.46
C TYR A 359 16.74 15.64 28.71
N GLY A 360 16.98 16.71 29.47
CA GLY A 360 17.10 18.05 28.92
C GLY A 360 15.78 18.51 28.30
N THR A 361 15.82 18.99 27.06
CA THR A 361 14.65 19.56 26.36
C THR A 361 13.90 18.58 25.47
N PHE A 362 14.33 17.31 25.45
CA PHE A 362 13.60 16.26 24.75
C PHE A 362 12.38 15.84 25.56
N VAL A 363 11.27 15.60 24.86
CA VAL A 363 10.06 14.99 25.44
C VAL A 363 9.91 13.59 24.85
N SER A 364 9.75 12.60 25.70
CA SER A 364 9.47 11.22 25.29
C SER A 364 7.97 11.08 25.01
N ASN A 365 7.62 10.57 23.82
CA ASN A 365 6.22 10.45 23.40
C ASN A 365 5.75 9.00 23.46
N ALA A 366 6.47 8.08 22.81
CA ALA A 366 6.07 6.68 22.70
C ALA A 366 7.26 5.77 22.41
N LYS A 367 7.07 4.47 22.68
CA LYS A 367 7.96 3.41 22.21
C LYS A 367 7.14 2.15 21.94
N SER A 368 7.61 1.33 21.01
CA SER A 368 7.03 0.01 20.76
C SER A 368 8.08 -0.99 20.28
N ILE A 369 7.79 -2.26 20.54
CA ILE A 369 8.54 -3.39 20.01
C ILE A 369 7.55 -4.39 19.44
N LEU A 370 7.83 -4.89 18.24
CA LEU A 370 6.99 -5.87 17.55
C LEU A 370 7.87 -7.00 17.03
N ALA A 371 7.62 -8.24 17.47
CA ALA A 371 8.28 -9.40 16.89
C ALA A 371 7.92 -9.55 15.39
N LEU A 372 8.92 -9.80 14.57
CA LEU A 372 8.83 -10.03 13.13
C LEU A 372 9.27 -11.45 12.79
N ALA A 373 9.14 -11.82 11.52
CA ALA A 373 9.69 -13.07 10.99
C ALA A 373 11.23 -13.12 11.12
N ASN A 374 11.79 -14.33 11.06
CA ASN A 374 13.24 -14.58 11.06
C ASN A 374 13.99 -14.06 12.29
N GLY A 375 13.30 -13.95 13.43
CA GLY A 375 13.89 -13.53 14.71
C GLY A 375 14.20 -12.04 14.81
N TYR A 376 13.72 -11.23 13.88
CA TYR A 376 13.78 -9.77 13.98
C TYR A 376 12.69 -9.22 14.90
N TYR A 377 12.94 -8.03 15.41
CA TYR A 377 12.01 -7.20 16.16
C TYR A 377 12.05 -5.80 15.57
N ARG A 378 10.89 -5.22 15.29
CA ARG A 378 10.76 -3.82 14.95
C ARG A 378 10.74 -3.00 16.22
N CYS A 379 11.76 -2.19 16.41
CA CYS A 379 11.90 -1.28 17.54
C CYS A 379 11.56 0.14 17.09
N THR A 380 10.68 0.81 17.83
CA THR A 380 10.23 2.17 17.55
C THR A 380 10.40 3.05 18.78
N MET A 381 10.91 4.27 18.59
CA MET A 381 11.05 5.29 19.62
C MET A 381 10.56 6.63 19.06
N GLU A 382 9.71 7.34 19.82
CA GLU A 382 9.17 8.64 19.44
C GLU A 382 9.50 9.70 20.50
N TRP A 383 9.93 10.87 20.04
CA TRP A 383 10.28 12.00 20.92
C TRP A 383 10.03 13.34 20.24
N THR A 384 9.89 14.40 21.02
CA THR A 384 9.84 15.79 20.54
C THR A 384 11.09 16.54 20.98
N HIS A 385 11.63 17.40 20.12
CA HIS A 385 12.80 18.24 20.39
C HIS A 385 12.68 19.59 19.69
N ASP A 386 13.08 20.68 20.35
CA ASP A 386 12.96 22.06 19.87
C ASP A 386 14.31 22.64 19.38
N ASP A 387 15.36 22.53 20.19
CA ASP A 387 16.40 23.59 20.20
C ASP A 387 17.60 23.44 19.24
N ASP A 388 17.88 22.24 18.73
CA ASP A 388 19.13 21.96 18.01
C ASP A 388 18.90 21.79 16.50
N THR A 389 19.84 22.26 15.68
CA THR A 389 19.82 22.04 14.23
C THR A 389 20.36 20.68 13.81
N VAL A 390 20.90 19.89 14.74
CA VAL A 390 21.36 18.52 14.51
C VAL A 390 20.83 17.57 15.59
N ILE A 391 20.30 16.43 15.15
CA ILE A 391 19.96 15.29 16.00
C ILE A 391 20.95 14.17 15.70
N ASN A 392 21.64 13.69 16.73
CA ASN A 392 22.49 12.52 16.65
C ASN A 392 21.71 11.29 17.10
N LEU A 393 21.88 10.19 16.38
CA LEU A 393 21.27 8.90 16.66
C LEU A 393 22.37 7.87 16.89
N ASP A 394 22.28 7.13 17.98
CA ASP A 394 23.14 6.00 18.28
C ASP A 394 22.30 4.73 18.41
N ILE A 395 22.73 3.64 17.77
CA ILE A 395 22.20 2.30 18.00
C ILE A 395 23.35 1.42 18.47
N MET A 396 23.15 0.68 19.55
CA MET A 396 24.19 -0.16 20.16
C MET A 396 23.61 -1.43 20.79
N PRO A 397 24.34 -2.56 20.79
CA PRO A 397 24.01 -3.70 21.66
C PRO A 397 24.04 -3.27 23.12
N GLY A 398 23.18 -3.89 23.94
CA GLY A 398 23.13 -3.68 25.39
C GLY A 398 23.03 -5.01 26.14
N THR A 399 22.96 -4.95 27.46
CA THR A 399 22.91 -6.15 28.33
C THR A 399 21.76 -6.19 29.32
N ALA A 400 21.20 -5.04 29.65
CA ALA A 400 19.98 -4.79 30.42
C ALA A 400 19.80 -3.27 30.50
N ASP A 401 18.87 -2.77 31.31
CA ASP A 401 18.62 -1.34 31.58
C ASP A 401 19.77 -0.61 32.32
N ASP A 402 21.01 -0.76 31.85
CA ASP A 402 22.16 0.01 32.30
C ASP A 402 23.12 0.35 31.15
N THR A 403 24.05 1.27 31.42
CA THR A 403 25.04 1.76 30.46
C THR A 403 26.32 0.93 30.43
N SER A 404 26.30 -0.30 30.94
CA SER A 404 27.49 -1.14 31.05
C SER A 404 27.90 -1.66 29.67
N ASN A 405 28.85 -0.98 29.03
CA ASN A 405 29.39 -1.41 27.76
C ASN A 405 30.63 -2.29 27.98
N TYR A 406 30.65 -3.50 27.40
CA TYR A 406 31.65 -4.50 27.70
C TYR A 406 32.80 -4.48 26.70
N LEU A 407 34.01 -4.36 27.23
CA LEU A 407 35.24 -4.75 26.57
C LEU A 407 35.23 -6.28 26.36
N GLY A 408 35.62 -6.76 25.18
CA GLY A 408 36.33 -8.06 25.10
C GLY A 408 35.74 -9.18 24.26
N ASP A 409 34.44 -9.21 23.94
CA ASP A 409 33.84 -10.39 23.30
C ASP A 409 33.45 -10.15 21.84
N VAL A 410 34.43 -10.24 20.94
CA VAL A 410 34.26 -10.14 19.48
C VAL A 410 33.24 -11.11 18.87
N THR A 411 32.74 -12.05 19.66
CA THR A 411 31.72 -12.99 19.24
C THR A 411 30.31 -12.50 19.51
N LYS A 412 30.07 -11.48 20.34
CA LYS A 412 28.72 -11.02 20.72
C LYS A 412 28.28 -9.75 19.97
N GLY A 413 26.97 -9.57 19.77
CA GLY A 413 26.45 -8.36 19.13
C GLY A 413 24.95 -8.38 18.83
N VAL A 414 24.50 -7.46 17.99
CA VAL A 414 23.14 -7.48 17.43
C VAL A 414 23.22 -7.27 15.93
N THR A 415 22.24 -7.77 15.18
CA THR A 415 22.10 -7.38 13.77
C THR A 415 20.96 -6.38 13.65
N ILE A 416 21.20 -5.27 12.94
CA ILE A 416 20.22 -4.23 12.64
C ILE A 416 19.90 -4.19 11.14
N ALA A 417 18.71 -3.75 10.80
CA ALA A 417 18.22 -3.57 9.44
C ALA A 417 17.16 -2.46 9.41
N ASN A 418 16.81 -1.99 8.21
CA ASN A 418 15.65 -1.11 7.98
C ASN A 418 15.59 0.12 8.91
N VAL A 419 16.75 0.74 9.21
CA VAL A 419 16.82 1.93 10.06
C VAL A 419 16.21 3.14 9.34
N ARG A 420 15.25 3.80 9.98
CA ARG A 420 14.46 4.91 9.43
C ARG A 420 14.16 5.94 10.53
N LEU A 421 14.46 7.20 10.28
CA LEU A 421 14.00 8.32 11.10
C LEU A 421 12.90 9.06 10.34
N TYR A 422 11.81 9.37 11.04
CA TYR A 422 10.67 10.13 10.54
C TYR A 422 10.50 11.39 11.37
N GLU A 423 10.12 12.49 10.74
CA GLU A 423 9.42 13.59 11.42
C GLU A 423 7.93 13.22 11.44
N ILE A 424 7.27 13.33 12.60
CA ILE A 424 5.85 13.00 12.79
C ILE A 424 5.05 14.25 13.16
N PRO A 425 3.76 14.33 12.81
CA PRO A 425 2.91 15.50 13.07
C PRO A 425 2.83 15.94 14.53
#